data_AF-A0A9E4R706-F1
#
_entry.id   AF-A0A9E4R706-F1
#
_cell.length_a   1.000
_cell.length_b   1.000
_cell.length_c   1.000
_cell.angle_alpha   90.00
_cell.angle_beta   90.00
_cell.angle_gamma   90.00
#
_symmetry.space_group_name_H-M   'P 1'
#
loop_
_entity.id
_entity.type
_entity.pdbx_description
1 polymer ?
#
loop_
_entity_poly.entity_id
_entity_poly.type
_entity_poly.pdbx_seq_one_letter_code
_entity_poly.pdbx_strand_id
1 'polypeptide(L)' 'MTAALFPERSSGAATLRQRLAEPGVLIAPGCFDALTARLLEAAGHEAIFCGGFSVAASRLGLPDVGLLSYGEMVDQVRT' A
#
# COMPACT_ATOMS: atom_id res chain seq x y z
N MET A 1 11.13 -25.27 -5.76
CA MET A 1 11.67 -24.51 -4.61
C MET A 1 10.57 -23.55 -4.16
N THR A 2 9.85 -23.89 -3.09
CA THR A 2 8.78 -23.05 -2.52
C THR A 2 9.41 -21.90 -1.76
N ALA A 3 9.55 -20.73 -2.40
CA ALA A 3 9.68 -19.49 -1.64
C ALA A 3 8.44 -19.39 -0.74
N ALA A 4 8.63 -19.11 0.54
CA ALA A 4 7.50 -18.91 1.46
C ALA A 4 6.57 -17.84 0.86
N LEU A 5 5.29 -18.18 0.67
CA LEU A 5 4.30 -17.27 0.09
C LEU A 5 4.15 -15.96 0.87
N PHE A 6 4.57 -15.97 2.14
CA PHE A 6 4.58 -14.80 3.02
C PHE A 6 5.89 -14.78 3.82
N PRO A 7 6.85 -13.89 3.50
CA PRO A 7 8.07 -13.75 4.28
C PRO A 7 7.80 -13.17 5.69
N GLU A 8 8.76 -13.37 6.60
CA GLU A 8 8.80 -12.70 7.91
C GLU A 8 8.70 -11.18 7.71
N ARG A 9 7.69 -10.55 8.33
CA ARG A 9 7.45 -9.11 8.19
C ARG A 9 8.35 -8.34 9.14
N SER A 10 9.31 -7.59 8.61
CA SER A 10 9.92 -6.48 9.35
C SER A 10 8.89 -5.39 9.63
N SER A 11 9.18 -4.48 10.58
CA SER A 11 8.34 -3.30 10.77
C SER A 11 8.43 -2.41 9.53
N GLY A 12 7.39 -2.40 8.68
CA GLY A 12 7.35 -1.57 7.47
C GLY A 12 7.61 -0.08 7.75
N ALA A 13 7.21 0.41 8.93
CA ALA A 13 7.50 1.78 9.37
C ALA A 13 9.00 2.02 9.60
N ALA A 14 9.74 1.04 10.12
CA ALA A 14 11.19 1.15 10.28
C ALA A 14 11.90 1.13 8.92
N THR A 15 11.50 0.24 8.01
CA THR A 15 12.04 0.15 6.65
C THR A 15 11.79 1.45 5.86
N LEU A 16 10.57 2.00 5.91
CA LEU A 16 10.26 3.26 5.25
C LEU A 16 11.11 4.42 5.79
N ARG A 17 11.29 4.51 7.12
CA ARG A 17 12.16 5.53 7.73
C ARG A 17 13.60 5.44 7.24
N GLN A 18 14.13 4.23 7.11
CA GLN A 18 15.47 4.01 6.57
C GLN A 18 15.57 4.50 5.12
N ARG A 19 14.64 4.11 4.25
CA ARG A 19 14.65 4.49 2.83
C ARG A 19 14.48 5.99 2.61
N LEU A 20 13.67 6.66 3.43
CA LEU A 20 13.50 8.12 3.37
C LEU A 20 14.75 8.89 3.84
N ALA A 21 15.65 8.26 4.57
CA ALA A 21 16.91 8.88 5.01
C ALA A 21 18.03 8.77 3.95
N GLU A 22 17.87 7.90 2.96
CA GLU A 22 18.83 7.72 1.87
C GLU A 22 18.66 8.80 0.79
N PRO A 23 19.75 9.23 0.11
CA PRO A 23 19.65 10.17 -0.99
C PRO A 23 18.84 9.60 -2.16
N GLY A 24 17.98 10.41 -2.76
CA GLY A 24 17.21 10.05 -3.96
C GLY A 24 15.70 10.23 -3.77
N VAL A 25 14.94 9.84 -4.79
CA VAL A 25 13.48 9.88 -4.76
C VAL A 25 12.95 8.47 -4.60
N LEU A 26 12.24 8.22 -3.51
CA LEU A 26 11.50 6.98 -3.29
C LEU A 26 10.21 7.00 -4.14
N ILE A 27 10.14 6.15 -5.15
CA ILE A 27 8.95 6.01 -6.00
C ILE A 27 7.95 5.07 -5.33
N ALA A 28 6.81 5.61 -4.91
CA ALA A 28 5.71 4.88 -4.28
C ALA A 28 4.43 4.99 -5.12
N PRO A 29 4.23 4.11 -6.12
CA PRO A 29 3.01 4.11 -6.93
C PRO A 29 1.75 3.83 -6.11
N GLY A 30 0.64 4.37 -6.58
CA GLY A 30 -0.67 4.20 -5.95
C GLY A 30 -1.21 2.79 -6.09
N CYS A 31 -1.72 2.22 -5.00
CA CYS A 31 -2.51 0.99 -4.99
C CYS A 31 -3.73 1.17 -4.10
N PHE A 32 -4.75 0.34 -4.29
CA PHE A 32 -5.95 0.34 -3.44
C PHE A 32 -6.37 -1.06 -2.99
N ASP A 33 -5.69 -2.12 -3.45
CA ASP A 33 -5.93 -3.50 -3.04
C ASP A 33 -4.62 -4.32 -2.98
N ALA A 34 -4.71 -5.52 -2.39
CA ALA A 34 -3.57 -6.42 -2.26
C ALA A 34 -3.04 -6.90 -3.63
N LEU A 35 -3.91 -7.08 -4.62
CA LEU A 35 -3.50 -7.53 -5.95
C LEU A 35 -2.59 -6.50 -6.63
N THR A 36 -2.98 -5.23 -6.64
CA THR A 36 -2.19 -4.13 -7.19
C THR A 36 -0.88 -3.99 -6.41
N ALA A 37 -0.90 -4.13 -5.08
CA ALA A 37 0.32 -4.12 -4.27
C ALA A 37 1.30 -5.25 -4.66
N ARG A 38 0.81 -6.46 -4.94
CA ARG A 38 1.64 -7.58 -5.42
C ARG A 38 2.19 -7.34 -6.83
N LEU A 39 1.40 -6.74 -7.72
CA LEU A 39 1.85 -6.39 -9.06
C LEU A 39 2.96 -5.32 -9.02
N LEU A 40 2.84 -4.32 -8.15
CA LEU A 40 3.86 -3.28 -7.98
C LEU A 40 5.14 -3.84 -7.37
N GLU A 41 5.05 -4.75 -6.40
CA GLU A 41 6.21 -5.47 -5.89
C GLU A 41 6.87 -6.30 -7.00
N ALA A 42 6.09 -7.04 -7.79
CA ALA A 42 6.61 -7.83 -8.92
C ALA A 42 7.25 -6.96 -10.01
N ALA A 43 6.80 -5.70 -10.16
CA ALA A 43 7.41 -4.70 -11.02
C ALA A 43 8.68 -4.05 -10.43
N GLY A 44 9.07 -4.43 -9.21
CA GLY A 44 10.30 -3.98 -8.55
C GLY A 44 10.15 -2.71 -7.70
N HIS A 45 8.93 -2.29 -7.38
CA HIS A 45 8.71 -1.17 -6.47
C HIS A 45 8.88 -1.61 -5.01
N GLU A 46 9.71 -0.88 -4.28
CA GLU A 46 10.01 -1.11 -2.86
C GLU A 46 9.00 -0.47 -1.89
N ALA A 47 8.18 0.44 -2.40
CA ALA A 47 7.16 1.14 -1.64
C ALA A 47 5.89 1.31 -2.48
N ILE A 48 4.75 1.44 -1.80
CA ILE A 48 3.44 1.69 -2.38
C ILE A 48 2.72 2.75 -1.55
N PHE A 49 1.80 3.47 -2.19
CA PHE A 49 0.95 4.45 -1.54
C PHE A 49 -0.51 4.03 -1.65
N CYS A 50 -1.21 3.91 -0.51
CA CYS A 50 -2.65 3.64 -0.50
C CYS A 50 -3.43 4.93 -0.26
N GLY A 51 -4.04 5.48 -1.32
CA GLY A 51 -4.77 6.74 -1.28
C GLY A 51 -6.26 6.57 -0.99
N GLY A 52 -6.82 7.45 -0.14
CA GLY A 52 -8.24 7.44 0.20
C GLY A 52 -9.18 7.58 -1.01
N PHE A 53 -8.81 8.40 -1.99
CA PHE A 53 -9.56 8.56 -3.24
C PHE A 53 -9.85 7.23 -3.95
N SER A 54 -8.80 6.45 -4.19
CA SER A 54 -8.93 5.16 -4.88
C SER A 54 -9.72 4.15 -4.06
N VAL A 55 -9.58 4.18 -2.73
CA VAL A 55 -10.35 3.30 -1.83
C VAL A 55 -11.83 3.70 -1.81
N ALA A 56 -12.16 4.98 -1.73
CA ALA A 56 -13.54 5.46 -1.77
C ALA A 56 -14.21 5.06 -3.10
N ALA A 57 -13.51 5.22 -4.22
CA ALA A 57 -14.01 4.83 -5.53
C ALA A 57 -14.17 3.30 -5.67
N SER A 58 -13.18 2.51 -5.27
CA SER A 58 -13.18 1.05 -5.50
C SER A 58 -14.04 0.27 -4.50
N ARG A 59 -14.05 0.69 -3.23
CA ARG A 59 -14.74 -0.01 -2.14
C ARG A 59 -16.19 0.44 -2.00
N LEU A 60 -16.45 1.74 -2.09
CA LEU A 60 -17.77 2.31 -1.83
C LEU A 60 -18.50 2.75 -3.11
N GLY A 61 -17.77 2.95 -4.22
CA GLY A 61 -18.35 3.55 -5.43
C GLY A 61 -18.75 5.01 -5.24
N LEU A 62 -18.11 5.71 -4.30
CA LEU A 62 -18.45 7.07 -3.88
C LEU A 62 -17.32 8.06 -4.17
N PRO A 63 -17.63 9.36 -4.31
CA PRO A 63 -16.61 10.39 -4.47
C PRO A 63 -15.81 10.60 -3.16
N ASP A 64 -14.56 11.04 -3.30
CA ASP A 64 -13.68 11.37 -2.18
C ASP A 64 -14.03 12.73 -1.56
N VAL A 65 -15.13 12.76 -0.81
CA VAL A 65 -15.64 13.95 -0.11
C VAL A 65 -15.78 13.71 1.39
N GLY A 66 -14.95 12.83 1.94
CA GLY A 66 -14.94 12.50 3.38
C GLY A 66 -16.00 11.50 3.81
N LEU A 67 -16.55 10.70 2.88
CA LEU A 67 -17.53 9.66 3.19
C LEU A 67 -16.87 8.34 3.66
N LEU A 68 -15.63 8.09 3.24
CA LEU A 68 -14.86 6.93 3.68
C LEU A 68 -14.48 7.08 5.16
N SER A 69 -14.90 6.13 5.99
CA SER A 69 -14.57 6.12 7.41
C SER A 69 -13.15 5.61 7.68
N TYR A 70 -12.62 5.94 8.85
CA TYR A 70 -11.34 5.41 9.31
C TYR A 70 -11.33 3.88 9.37
N GLY A 71 -12.41 3.26 9.86
CA GLY A 71 -12.51 1.80 9.96
C GLY A 71 -12.42 1.13 8.60
N GLU A 72 -13.13 1.64 7.60
CA GLU A 72 -13.08 1.12 6.23
C GLU A 72 -11.69 1.27 5.61
N MET A 73 -10.98 2.36 5.87
CA MET A 73 -9.60 2.56 5.42
C MET A 73 -8.64 1.55 6.09
N VAL A 74 -8.78 1.35 7.40
CA VAL A 74 -7.96 0.36 8.14
C VAL A 74 -8.21 -1.05 7.64
N ASP A 75 -9.47 -1.41 7.39
CA ASP A 75 -9.82 -2.71 6.85
C ASP A 75 -9.23 -2.90 5.45
N GLN A 76 -9.31 -1.88 4.59
CA GLN A 76 -8.77 -1.94 3.24
C GLN A 76 -7.26 -2.23 3.20
N VAL A 77 -6.48 -1.68 4.13
CA VAL A 77 -5.01 -1.89 4.17
C VAL A 77 -4.60 -3.17 4.89
N ARG A 78 -5.54 -3.89 5.52
CA ARG A 78 -5.28 -5.15 6.24
C ARG A 78 -5.54 -6.39 5.38
N THR A 79 -6.46 -6.31 4.43
CA THR A 79 -6.87 -7.39 3.52
C THR A 79 -6.15 -7.31 2.19
#